data_AF-A0A3B3ZVK5-F1
#
_entry.id   AF-A0A3B3ZVK5-F1
#
_cell.length_a   1.000
_cell.length_b   1.000
_cell.length_c   1.000
_cell.angle_alpha   90.00
_cell.angle_beta   90.00
_cell.angle_gamma   90.00
#
_symmetry.space_group_name_H-M   'P 1'
#
loop_
_entity.id
_entity.type
_entity.pdbx_description
1 polymer ?
#
loop_
_entity_poly.entity_id
_entity_poly.type
_entity_poly.pdbx_seq_one_letter_code
_entity_poly.pdbx_strand_id
1 'polypeptide(L)'
;LCCFKLTCVFCCSENEEEPEEQEQVMDPPPKKLHCPYKALNLLYIYNSNISAQDIHRKRMEKDLLELQTLIEAHFEQRKKDEEELIGLKDRIENRRSERAEIQRVRAEKEKDRQNRIAEERHRKEEEEAKKKADDDAKKKKVLSGMSNFGGFLAKAELRKGKRLTGREIKKKTLAERRQPLGIDNMREDALRQKAQEMWDWIYQLESEKFDYMEHMKHQKYEIVVLLNRIQHAQKFKKVHGKGKVGGRWK
;
A
#
# COMPACT_ATOMS: atom_id res chain seq x y z
N LEU A 1 -31.57 17.60 -53.77
CA LEU A 1 -31.96 18.60 -52.75
C LEU A 1 -31.05 18.41 -51.56
N CYS A 2 -29.98 19.20 -51.50
CA CYS A 2 -29.81 20.35 -50.60
C CYS A 2 -29.19 19.91 -49.28
N CYS A 3 -27.86 20.02 -49.12
CA CYS A 3 -27.18 21.25 -48.67
C CYS A 3 -27.78 21.79 -47.37
N PHE A 4 -27.05 21.67 -46.26
CA PHE A 4 -26.94 22.80 -45.34
C PHE A 4 -25.53 22.84 -44.71
N LYS A 5 -24.95 24.04 -44.79
CA LYS A 5 -23.62 24.49 -44.36
C LYS A 5 -23.44 24.40 -42.84
N LEU A 6 -22.19 24.30 -42.38
CA LEU A 6 -21.51 25.21 -41.42
C LEU A 6 -20.11 24.61 -41.11
N THR A 7 -19.03 25.19 -41.63
CA THR A 7 -18.07 26.07 -40.91
C THR A 7 -17.34 25.44 -39.73
N CYS A 8 -16.01 25.35 -39.91
CA CYS A 8 -14.95 25.40 -38.90
C CYS A 8 -15.34 26.15 -37.62
N VAL A 9 -15.28 25.46 -36.46
CA VAL A 9 -14.79 25.97 -35.17
C VAL A 9 -14.33 24.75 -34.35
N PHE A 10 -13.05 24.74 -34.02
CA PHE A 10 -12.34 23.73 -33.23
C PHE A 10 -12.28 24.24 -31.78
N CYS A 11 -12.84 23.48 -30.82
CA CYS A 11 -12.74 23.61 -29.34
C CYS A 11 -13.75 22.61 -28.73
N CYS A 12 -13.60 21.87 -27.63
CA CYS A 12 -12.67 21.84 -26.50
C CYS A 12 -12.86 20.48 -25.78
N SER A 13 -11.80 19.88 -25.22
CA SER A 13 -11.76 19.40 -23.83
C SER A 13 -10.34 18.89 -23.49
N GLU A 14 -9.63 19.75 -22.77
CA GLU A 14 -8.81 19.46 -21.58
C GLU A 14 -7.65 18.45 -21.72
N ASN A 15 -6.54 18.98 -22.25
CA ASN A 15 -5.19 18.50 -21.93
C ASN A 15 -4.62 19.39 -20.81
N GLU A 16 -4.25 18.79 -19.68
CA GLU A 16 -3.38 19.41 -18.68
C GLU A 16 -1.92 19.21 -19.13
N GLU A 17 -1.37 20.21 -19.81
CA GLU A 17 0.08 20.38 -19.98
C GLU A 17 0.59 21.32 -18.88
N GLU A 18 1.45 20.81 -17.99
CA GLU A 18 2.25 21.63 -17.07
C GLU A 18 3.29 22.42 -17.88
N PRO A 19 3.36 23.75 -17.75
CA PRO A 19 4.38 24.54 -18.42
C PRO A 19 5.73 24.48 -17.68
N GLU A 20 6.80 24.20 -18.42
CA GLU A 20 8.17 24.54 -18.03
C GLU A 20 8.30 26.07 -17.89
N GLU A 21 8.33 26.58 -16.67
CA GLU A 21 8.71 27.96 -16.39
C GLU A 21 10.22 28.13 -16.60
N GLN A 22 10.58 28.74 -17.73
CA GLN A 22 11.89 29.34 -17.94
C GLN A 22 11.96 30.64 -17.14
N GLU A 23 12.68 30.64 -16.02
CA GLU A 23 12.93 31.85 -15.22
C GLU A 23 13.85 32.79 -16.01
N GLN A 24 13.24 33.82 -16.61
CA GLN A 24 13.93 34.95 -17.23
C GLN A 24 14.63 35.77 -16.15
N VAL A 25 15.97 35.73 -16.13
CA VAL A 25 16.76 36.64 -15.31
C VAL A 25 16.59 38.07 -15.86
N MET A 26 15.75 38.86 -15.18
CA MET A 26 15.66 40.30 -15.40
C MET A 26 16.91 40.97 -14.83
N ASP A 27 17.76 41.49 -15.72
CA ASP A 27 18.84 42.39 -15.32
C ASP A 27 18.29 43.64 -14.60
N PRO A 28 18.85 44.04 -13.45
CA PRO A 28 18.43 45.27 -12.78
C PRO A 28 18.88 46.50 -13.58
N PRO A 29 18.08 47.59 -13.59
CA PRO A 29 18.39 48.76 -14.40
C PRO A 29 19.66 49.46 -13.90
N PRO A 30 20.47 50.04 -14.81
CA PRO A 30 21.73 50.66 -14.44
C PRO A 30 21.47 51.87 -13.54
N LYS A 31 21.91 51.79 -12.28
CA LYS A 31 21.98 52.95 -11.39
C LYS A 31 23.05 53.89 -11.92
N LYS A 32 22.64 55.08 -12.35
CA LYS A 32 23.53 56.18 -12.73
C LYS A 32 24.37 56.56 -11.52
N LEU A 33 25.62 56.10 -11.46
CA LEU A 33 26.60 56.62 -10.52
C LEU A 33 27.16 57.91 -11.07
N HIS A 34 26.70 59.02 -10.51
CA HIS A 34 27.32 60.32 -10.63
C HIS A 34 28.79 60.19 -10.21
N CYS A 35 29.72 60.61 -11.07
CA CYS A 35 31.15 60.67 -10.76
C CYS A 35 31.50 62.13 -10.42
N PRO A 36 31.61 62.50 -9.13
CA PRO A 36 32.21 63.76 -8.76
C PRO A 36 33.67 63.48 -8.42
N TYR A 37 34.61 63.66 -9.35
CA TYR A 37 35.99 64.06 -9.02
C TYR A 37 36.74 64.41 -10.32
N LYS A 38 36.38 65.55 -10.92
CA LYS A 38 37.35 66.40 -11.62
C LYS A 38 38.06 67.24 -10.55
N ALA A 39 39.19 66.76 -10.05
CA ALA A 39 40.29 67.58 -9.51
C ALA A 39 41.26 66.69 -8.71
N LEU A 40 42.08 65.91 -9.39
CA LEU A 40 43.37 65.47 -8.84
C LEU A 40 44.27 65.03 -10.00
N ASN A 41 44.57 65.97 -10.89
CA ASN A 41 45.65 65.82 -11.86
C ASN A 41 46.54 67.07 -11.88
N LEU A 42 46.95 67.52 -10.69
CA LEU A 42 47.88 68.64 -10.57
C LEU A 42 48.87 68.50 -9.41
N LEU A 43 49.23 67.26 -9.05
CA LEU A 43 50.39 67.01 -8.20
C LEU A 43 51.06 65.67 -8.50
N TYR A 44 51.59 65.52 -9.71
CA TYR A 44 52.74 64.63 -9.93
C TYR A 44 53.62 65.12 -11.08
N ILE A 45 53.95 66.42 -11.05
CA ILE A 45 55.17 66.93 -11.69
C ILE A 45 56.20 67.09 -10.57
N TYR A 46 56.69 65.96 -10.05
CA TYR A 46 58.01 65.88 -9.41
C TYR A 46 58.40 64.42 -9.18
N ASN A 47 58.84 63.73 -10.24
CA ASN A 47 59.80 62.63 -10.18
C ASN A 47 60.14 62.19 -11.61
N SER A 48 61.01 62.97 -12.23
CA SER A 48 61.73 62.56 -13.44
C SER A 48 62.66 61.39 -13.08
N ASN A 49 62.18 60.16 -13.26
CA ASN A 49 62.92 58.92 -13.56
C ASN A 49 61.97 57.71 -13.40
N ILE A 50 60.95 57.60 -14.26
CA ILE A 50 60.14 56.38 -14.37
C ILE A 50 60.39 55.80 -15.76
N SER A 51 61.14 54.70 -15.82
CA SER A 51 61.37 53.95 -17.05
C SER A 51 60.06 53.31 -17.52
N ALA A 52 59.86 53.14 -18.83
CA ALA A 52 58.71 52.40 -19.36
C ALA A 52 58.58 50.98 -18.76
N GLN A 53 59.70 50.40 -18.32
CA GLN A 53 59.74 49.12 -17.60
C GLN A 53 59.11 49.22 -16.19
N ASP A 54 59.23 50.34 -15.50
CA ASP A 54 58.60 50.57 -14.19
C ASP A 54 57.07 50.63 -14.28
N ILE A 55 56.56 51.22 -15.37
CA ILE A 55 55.12 51.30 -15.64
C ILE A 55 54.56 49.89 -15.92
N HIS A 56 55.28 49.10 -16.72
CA HIS A 56 54.89 47.71 -17.01
C HIS A 56 54.93 46.84 -15.74
N ARG A 57 55.98 46.95 -14.93
CA ARG A 57 56.08 46.23 -13.65
C ARG A 57 54.95 46.60 -12.70
N LYS A 58 54.67 47.90 -12.50
CA LYS A 58 53.55 48.34 -11.65
C LYS A 58 52.19 47.87 -12.16
N ARG A 59 52.01 47.77 -13.49
CA ARG A 59 50.80 47.19 -14.08
C ARG A 59 50.67 45.70 -13.74
N MET A 60 51.71 44.92 -13.97
CA MET A 60 51.72 43.49 -13.64
C MET A 60 51.51 43.24 -12.15
N GLU A 61 52.11 44.05 -11.27
CA GLU A 61 51.90 43.99 -9.82
C GLU A 61 50.46 44.32 -9.44
N LYS A 62 49.86 45.35 -10.06
CA LYS A 62 48.46 45.72 -9.84
C LYS A 62 47.50 44.62 -10.29
N ASP A 63 47.74 44.05 -11.46
CA ASP A 63 46.90 42.98 -12.02
C ASP A 63 47.05 41.68 -11.23
N LEU A 64 48.25 41.36 -10.72
CA LEU A 64 48.48 40.21 -9.86
C LEU A 64 47.76 40.37 -8.51
N LEU A 65 47.82 41.55 -7.90
CA LEU A 65 47.08 41.86 -6.67
C LEU A 65 45.56 41.83 -6.89
N GLU A 66 45.08 42.38 -8.00
CA GLU A 66 43.66 42.36 -8.35
C GLU A 66 43.16 40.91 -8.53
N LEU A 67 43.92 40.08 -9.26
CA LEU A 67 43.64 38.65 -9.40
C LEU A 67 43.62 37.93 -8.04
N GLN A 68 44.59 38.21 -7.17
CA GLN A 68 44.64 37.59 -5.83
C GLN A 68 43.42 37.98 -4.99
N THR A 69 43.02 39.26 -4.98
CA THR A 69 41.82 39.72 -4.27
C THR A 69 40.53 39.13 -4.83
N LEU A 70 40.43 38.97 -6.16
CA LEU A 70 39.28 38.32 -6.80
C LEU A 70 39.17 36.84 -6.45
N ILE A 71 40.31 36.13 -6.40
CA ILE A 71 40.38 34.73 -6.00
C ILE A 71 39.91 34.58 -4.55
N GLU A 72 40.46 35.38 -3.63
CA GLU A 72 40.07 35.37 -2.21
C GLU A 72 38.60 35.72 -2.02
N ALA A 73 38.10 36.75 -2.70
CA ALA A 73 36.69 37.13 -2.65
C ALA A 73 35.77 36.02 -3.16
N HIS A 74 36.14 35.32 -4.23
CA HIS A 74 35.35 34.20 -4.76
C HIS A 74 35.31 33.00 -3.80
N PHE A 75 36.44 32.66 -3.16
CA PHE A 75 36.47 31.58 -2.16
C PHE A 75 35.69 31.92 -0.90
N GLU A 76 35.82 33.15 -0.40
CA GLU A 76 35.05 33.61 0.76
C GLU A 76 33.54 33.68 0.45
N GLN A 77 33.15 34.10 -0.75
CA GLN A 77 31.75 34.08 -1.16
C GLN A 77 31.20 32.66 -1.23
N ARG A 78 31.90 31.75 -1.93
CA ARG A 78 31.52 30.32 -2.01
C ARG A 78 31.38 29.69 -0.63
N LYS A 79 32.32 29.96 0.26
CA LYS A 79 32.33 29.41 1.61
C LYS A 79 31.11 29.88 2.41
N LYS A 80 30.76 31.17 2.34
CA LYS A 80 29.56 31.71 2.98
C LYS A 80 28.29 31.09 2.39
N ASP A 81 28.21 31.00 1.07
CA ASP A 81 27.06 30.39 0.39
C ASP A 81 26.91 28.90 0.76
N GLU A 82 28.02 28.15 0.87
CA GLU A 82 28.03 26.76 1.31
C GLU A 82 27.60 26.61 2.77
N GLU A 83 28.11 27.45 3.68
CA GLU A 83 27.72 27.46 5.09
C GLU A 83 26.22 27.77 5.26
N GLU A 84 25.69 28.74 4.51
CA GLU A 84 24.25 29.06 4.50
C GLU A 84 23.41 27.92 3.95
N LEU A 85 23.86 27.28 2.86
CA LEU A 85 23.18 26.15 2.24
C LEU A 85 23.15 24.93 3.17
N ILE A 86 24.27 24.63 3.83
CA ILE A 86 24.34 23.56 4.84
C ILE A 86 23.39 23.87 5.99
N GLY A 87 23.44 25.09 6.53
CA GLY A 87 22.53 25.50 7.61
C GLY A 87 21.04 25.42 7.22
N LEU A 88 20.69 25.72 5.97
CA LEU A 88 19.33 25.55 5.45
C LEU A 88 18.93 24.07 5.33
N LYS A 89 19.82 23.23 4.81
CA LYS A 89 19.60 21.78 4.69
C LYS A 89 19.40 21.14 6.06
N ASP A 90 20.24 21.45 7.03
CA ASP A 90 20.13 20.95 8.41
C ASP A 90 18.79 21.34 9.04
N ARG A 91 18.32 22.58 8.83
CA ARG A 91 17.00 23.01 9.31
C ARG A 91 15.85 22.26 8.63
N ILE A 92 15.96 21.97 7.35
CA ILE A 92 14.95 21.20 6.62
C ILE A 92 14.95 19.75 7.09
N GLU A 93 16.12 19.15 7.25
CA GLU A 93 16.30 17.79 7.70
C GLU A 93 15.78 17.59 9.13
N ASN A 94 16.11 18.51 10.05
CA ASN A 94 15.56 18.52 11.40
C ASN A 94 14.02 18.61 11.41
N ARG A 95 13.41 19.46 10.56
CA ARG A 95 11.95 19.52 10.45
C ARG A 95 11.32 18.27 9.83
N ARG A 96 12.04 17.55 8.96
CA ARG A 96 11.58 16.28 8.37
C ARG A 96 11.67 15.15 9.40
N SER A 97 12.78 15.05 10.12
CA SER A 97 12.97 14.05 11.18
C SER A 97 11.97 14.25 12.32
N GLU A 98 11.72 15.50 12.74
CA GLU A 98 10.72 15.81 13.76
C GLU A 98 9.30 15.42 13.31
N ARG A 99 8.92 15.71 12.05
CA ARG A 99 7.64 15.26 11.49
C ARG A 99 7.52 13.74 11.46
N ALA A 100 8.58 13.05 11.03
CA ALA A 100 8.63 11.60 11.01
C ALA A 100 8.48 11.01 12.42
N GLU A 101 9.15 11.61 13.41
CA GLU A 101 9.08 11.18 14.80
C GLU A 101 7.68 11.44 15.40
N ILE A 102 7.07 12.59 15.12
CA ILE A 102 5.68 12.88 15.52
C ILE A 102 4.72 11.84 14.94
N GLN A 103 4.89 11.46 13.67
CA GLN A 103 4.06 10.43 13.04
C GLN A 103 4.29 9.05 13.69
N ARG A 104 5.54 8.70 14.00
CA ARG A 104 5.90 7.45 14.68
C ARG A 104 5.25 7.36 16.06
N VAL A 105 5.38 8.42 16.87
CA VAL A 105 4.78 8.49 18.22
C VAL A 105 3.25 8.44 18.15
N ARG A 106 2.62 9.09 17.16
CA ARG A 106 1.17 9.00 16.96
C ARG A 106 0.73 7.59 16.58
N ALA A 107 1.43 6.94 15.65
CA ALA A 107 1.14 5.57 15.24
C ALA A 107 1.34 4.58 16.40
N GLU A 108 2.38 4.76 17.21
CA GLU A 108 2.64 3.94 18.39
C GLU A 108 1.56 4.12 19.48
N LYS A 109 1.17 5.36 19.77
CA LYS A 109 0.06 5.64 20.72
C LYS A 109 -1.26 5.07 20.24
N GLU A 110 -1.54 5.12 18.94
CA GLU A 110 -2.76 4.52 18.39
C GLU A 110 -2.71 2.99 18.47
N LYS A 111 -1.56 2.39 18.15
CA LYS A 111 -1.35 0.95 18.31
C LYS A 111 -1.52 0.50 19.76
N ASP A 112 -1.01 1.25 20.74
CA ASP A 112 -1.19 0.95 22.17
C ASP A 112 -2.67 1.00 22.58
N ARG A 113 -3.43 2.00 22.12
CA ARG A 113 -4.88 2.06 22.37
C ARG A 113 -5.60 0.85 21.79
N GLN A 114 -5.33 0.51 20.53
CA GLN A 114 -5.94 -0.65 19.87
C GLN A 114 -5.58 -1.95 20.59
N ASN A 115 -4.32 -2.10 21.02
CA ASN A 115 -3.86 -3.25 21.80
C ASN A 115 -4.56 -3.33 23.16
N ARG A 116 -4.72 -2.22 23.89
CA ARG A 116 -5.41 -2.19 25.18
C ARG A 116 -6.89 -2.58 25.06
N ILE A 117 -7.56 -2.09 24.02
CA ILE A 117 -8.95 -2.47 23.73
C ILE A 117 -9.06 -3.95 23.34
N ALA A 118 -8.11 -4.44 22.54
CA ALA A 118 -8.07 -5.85 22.16
C ALA A 118 -7.78 -6.76 23.36
N GLU A 119 -6.88 -6.36 24.26
CA GLU A 119 -6.53 -7.11 25.46
C GLU A 119 -7.65 -7.10 26.50
N GLU A 120 -8.33 -5.95 26.71
CA GLU A 120 -9.51 -5.88 27.57
C GLU A 120 -10.67 -6.72 27.03
N ARG A 121 -10.88 -6.71 25.70
CA ARG A 121 -11.83 -7.60 25.04
C ARG A 121 -11.44 -9.06 25.22
N HIS A 122 -10.16 -9.40 25.05
CA HIS A 122 -9.65 -10.76 25.22
C HIS A 122 -9.84 -11.24 26.66
N ARG A 123 -9.54 -10.41 27.66
CA ARG A 123 -9.72 -10.74 29.07
C ARG A 123 -11.19 -10.92 29.44
N LYS A 124 -12.08 -10.09 28.89
CA LYS A 124 -13.54 -10.24 29.06
C LYS A 124 -14.05 -11.51 28.39
N GLU A 125 -13.55 -11.84 27.21
CA GLU A 125 -13.87 -13.09 26.50
C GLU A 125 -13.37 -14.33 27.26
N GLU A 126 -12.20 -14.27 27.91
CA GLU A 126 -11.67 -15.34 28.76
C GLU A 126 -12.46 -15.51 30.07
N GLU A 127 -12.83 -14.42 30.74
CA GLU A 127 -13.66 -14.45 31.94
C GLU A 127 -15.09 -14.96 31.63
N GLU A 128 -15.70 -14.53 30.52
CA GLU A 128 -16.99 -15.04 30.05
C GLU A 128 -16.90 -16.49 29.58
N ALA A 129 -15.79 -16.91 28.96
CA ALA A 129 -15.57 -18.30 28.59
C ALA A 129 -15.41 -19.21 29.81
N LYS A 130 -14.69 -18.76 30.84
CA LYS A 130 -14.51 -19.48 32.10
C LYS A 130 -15.81 -19.58 32.88
N LYS A 131 -16.56 -18.48 33.02
CA LYS A 131 -17.88 -18.48 33.67
C LYS A 131 -18.88 -19.36 32.92
N LYS A 132 -18.86 -19.33 31.58
CA LYS A 132 -19.68 -20.22 30.76
C LYS A 132 -19.28 -21.69 30.90
N ALA A 133 -17.99 -22.00 31.03
CA ALA A 133 -17.53 -23.36 31.29
C ALA A 133 -17.96 -23.86 32.69
N ASP A 134 -17.88 -23.02 33.72
CA ASP A 134 -18.34 -23.35 35.07
C ASP A 134 -19.86 -23.48 35.16
N ASP A 135 -20.61 -22.61 34.48
CA ASP A 135 -22.08 -22.69 34.39
C ASP A 135 -22.52 -23.90 33.56
N ASP A 136 -21.83 -24.25 32.47
CA ASP A 136 -22.10 -25.46 31.70
C ASP A 136 -21.71 -26.72 32.48
N ALA A 137 -20.65 -26.70 33.30
CA ALA A 137 -20.32 -27.81 34.19
C ALA A 137 -21.35 -27.99 35.32
N LYS A 138 -21.85 -26.89 35.92
CA LYS A 138 -22.94 -26.91 36.90
C LYS A 138 -24.26 -27.34 36.26
N LYS A 139 -24.59 -26.84 35.07
CA LYS A 139 -25.77 -27.25 34.30
C LYS A 139 -25.68 -28.70 33.86
N LYS A 140 -24.51 -29.21 33.46
CA LYS A 140 -24.30 -30.62 33.12
C LYS A 140 -24.47 -31.53 34.34
N LYS A 141 -24.04 -31.09 35.53
CA LYS A 141 -24.36 -31.77 36.80
C LYS A 141 -25.86 -31.81 37.09
N VAL A 142 -26.59 -30.72 36.81
CA VAL A 142 -28.06 -30.64 37.05
C VAL A 142 -28.87 -31.38 35.96
N LEU A 143 -28.47 -31.28 34.69
CA LEU A 143 -29.12 -31.88 33.52
C LEU A 143 -28.78 -33.37 33.34
N SER A 144 -27.73 -33.88 33.97
CA SER A 144 -27.49 -35.33 34.07
C SER A 144 -28.63 -36.07 34.80
N GLY A 145 -29.50 -35.35 35.51
CA GLY A 145 -30.73 -35.89 36.11
C GLY A 145 -31.98 -35.84 35.23
N MET A 146 -31.95 -35.18 34.05
CA MET A 146 -33.14 -34.98 33.20
C MET A 146 -32.81 -35.33 31.74
N SER A 147 -32.92 -36.61 31.44
CA SER A 147 -32.33 -37.33 30.30
C SER A 147 -32.84 -37.01 28.89
N ASN A 148 -33.32 -35.79 28.58
CA ASN A 148 -33.82 -35.47 27.23
C ASN A 148 -33.52 -34.06 26.67
N PHE A 149 -32.73 -33.22 27.35
CA PHE A 149 -32.31 -31.90 26.82
C PHE A 149 -30.88 -31.88 26.22
N GLY A 150 -30.18 -33.01 26.23
CA GLY A 150 -28.75 -33.09 25.91
C GLY A 150 -28.35 -32.88 24.44
N GLY A 151 -29.30 -32.92 23.49
CA GLY A 151 -28.98 -32.83 22.06
C GLY A 151 -28.61 -31.42 21.57
N PHE A 152 -29.13 -30.37 22.22
CA PHE A 152 -28.92 -28.98 21.78
C PHE A 152 -27.60 -28.40 22.31
N LEU A 153 -27.23 -28.72 23.56
CA LEU A 153 -25.98 -28.27 24.17
C LEU A 153 -24.75 -28.99 23.61
N ALA A 154 -24.85 -30.29 23.31
CA ALA A 154 -23.76 -31.05 22.67
C ALA A 154 -23.41 -30.52 21.26
N LYS A 155 -24.41 -30.01 20.52
CA LYS A 155 -24.19 -29.34 19.22
C LYS A 155 -23.54 -27.96 19.35
N ALA A 156 -23.77 -27.26 20.46
CA ALA A 156 -23.19 -25.95 20.74
C ALA A 156 -21.73 -26.05 21.21
N GLU A 157 -21.39 -27.04 22.05
CA GLU A 157 -20.00 -27.30 22.46
C GLU A 157 -19.12 -27.77 21.30
N LEU A 158 -19.62 -28.64 20.41
CA LEU A 158 -18.86 -29.11 19.24
C LEU A 158 -18.53 -28.00 18.22
N ARG A 159 -19.31 -26.89 18.22
CA ARG A 159 -19.10 -25.74 17.34
C ARG A 159 -18.13 -24.69 17.91
N LYS A 160 -17.81 -24.76 19.20
CA LYS A 160 -17.01 -23.72 19.88
C LYS A 160 -15.49 -23.99 19.84
N GLY A 161 -15.06 -25.16 19.36
CA GLY A 161 -13.65 -25.53 19.28
C GLY A 161 -13.09 -25.36 17.88
N LYS A 162 -12.27 -24.31 17.66
CA LYS A 162 -11.16 -24.18 16.68
C LYS A 162 -11.38 -24.55 15.20
N ARG A 163 -12.56 -25.01 14.79
CA ARG A 163 -12.93 -25.27 13.40
C ARG A 163 -13.34 -23.94 12.80
N LEU A 164 -12.45 -23.38 11.99
CA LEU A 164 -12.78 -22.25 11.12
C LEU A 164 -14.09 -22.56 10.40
N THR A 165 -14.98 -21.57 10.34
CA THR A 165 -16.24 -21.74 9.62
C THR A 165 -15.92 -22.01 8.14
N GLY A 166 -16.81 -22.71 7.42
CA GLY A 166 -16.61 -22.95 5.97
C GLY A 166 -16.37 -21.65 5.19
N ARG A 167 -16.93 -20.52 5.67
CA ARG A 167 -16.70 -19.18 5.12
C ARG A 167 -15.27 -18.67 5.39
N GLU A 168 -14.76 -18.86 6.60
CA GLU A 168 -13.39 -18.47 6.97
C GLU A 168 -12.34 -19.31 6.24
N ILE A 169 -12.55 -20.64 6.15
CA ILE A 169 -11.65 -21.53 5.40
C ILE A 169 -11.61 -21.09 3.94
N LYS A 170 -12.77 -20.87 3.31
CA LYS A 170 -12.84 -20.39 1.93
C LYS A 170 -12.11 -19.06 1.76
N LYS A 171 -12.33 -18.09 2.66
CA LYS A 171 -11.68 -16.78 2.59
C LYS A 171 -10.17 -16.90 2.73
N LYS A 172 -9.69 -17.70 3.68
CA LYS A 172 -8.27 -17.96 3.91
C LYS A 172 -7.63 -18.64 2.70
N THR A 173 -8.20 -19.72 2.19
CA THR A 173 -7.67 -20.44 1.01
C THR A 173 -7.67 -19.57 -0.25
N LEU A 174 -8.70 -18.74 -0.46
CA LEU A 174 -8.71 -17.81 -1.60
C LEU A 174 -7.66 -16.71 -1.47
N ALA A 175 -7.41 -16.21 -0.24
CA ALA A 175 -6.35 -15.24 0.00
C ALA A 175 -4.96 -15.85 -0.23
N GLU A 176 -4.73 -17.10 0.20
CA GLU A 176 -3.47 -17.82 -0.04
C GLU A 176 -3.20 -18.08 -1.52
N ARG A 177 -4.26 -18.36 -2.31
CA ARG A 177 -4.13 -18.55 -3.76
C ARG A 177 -3.96 -17.25 -4.55
N ARG A 178 -4.36 -16.11 -3.99
CA ARG A 178 -4.30 -14.82 -4.68
C ARG A 178 -2.88 -14.27 -4.60
N GLN A 179 -2.15 -14.32 -5.71
CA GLN A 179 -0.86 -13.66 -5.83
C GLN A 179 -1.05 -12.15 -6.06
N PRO A 180 -0.36 -11.29 -5.28
CA PRO A 180 -0.37 -9.85 -5.54
C PRO A 180 0.37 -9.56 -6.85
N LEU A 181 -0.19 -8.68 -7.68
CA LEU A 181 0.42 -8.28 -8.95
C LEU A 181 1.31 -7.06 -8.71
N GLY A 182 2.64 -7.23 -8.85
CA GLY A 182 3.60 -6.13 -8.79
C GLY A 182 3.93 -5.60 -10.18
N ILE A 183 3.00 -4.87 -10.80
CA ILE A 183 3.09 -4.44 -12.21
C ILE A 183 3.68 -3.04 -12.42
N ASP A 184 3.81 -2.24 -11.36
CA ASP A 184 4.04 -0.79 -11.47
C ASP A 184 5.40 -0.40 -12.08
N ASN A 185 6.41 -1.26 -11.96
CA ASN A 185 7.79 -0.98 -12.42
C ASN A 185 8.29 -2.00 -13.46
N MET A 186 7.39 -2.62 -14.23
CA MET A 186 7.76 -3.63 -15.24
C MET A 186 7.91 -3.02 -16.64
N ARG A 187 8.89 -3.52 -17.41
CA ARG A 187 9.07 -3.18 -18.84
C ARG A 187 7.93 -3.79 -19.69
N GLU A 188 7.61 -3.17 -20.82
CA GLU A 188 6.52 -3.61 -21.72
C GLU A 188 6.57 -5.10 -22.08
N ASP A 189 7.73 -5.63 -22.46
CA ASP A 189 7.89 -7.05 -22.80
C ASP A 189 7.54 -7.97 -21.61
N ALA A 190 7.91 -7.56 -20.40
CA ALA A 190 7.63 -8.31 -19.18
C ALA A 190 6.13 -8.22 -18.79
N LEU A 191 5.48 -7.08 -19.07
CA LEU A 191 4.04 -6.92 -18.91
C LEU A 191 3.26 -7.84 -19.86
N ARG A 192 3.70 -7.97 -21.12
CA ARG A 192 3.09 -8.89 -22.09
C ARG A 192 3.21 -10.35 -21.63
N GLN A 193 4.38 -10.76 -21.12
CA GLN A 193 4.56 -12.09 -20.55
C GLN A 193 3.67 -12.33 -19.33
N LYS A 194 3.58 -11.35 -18.41
CA LYS A 194 2.69 -11.45 -17.24
C LYS A 194 1.22 -11.51 -17.62
N ALA A 195 0.80 -10.79 -18.65
CA ALA A 195 -0.56 -10.87 -19.17
C ALA A 195 -0.87 -12.27 -19.72
N GLN A 196 0.08 -12.87 -20.45
CA GLN A 196 -0.07 -14.24 -20.95
C GLN A 196 -0.16 -15.26 -19.80
N GLU A 197 0.74 -15.19 -18.81
CA GLU A 197 0.68 -16.07 -17.63
C GLU A 197 -0.65 -15.95 -16.88
N MET A 198 -1.18 -14.74 -16.74
CA MET A 198 -2.47 -14.50 -16.11
C MET A 198 -3.63 -15.06 -16.92
N TRP A 199 -3.56 -14.97 -18.25
CA TRP A 199 -4.55 -15.56 -19.14
C TRP A 199 -4.54 -17.09 -19.05
N ASP A 200 -3.36 -17.72 -19.09
CA ASP A 200 -3.19 -19.17 -18.94
C ASP A 200 -3.73 -19.63 -17.57
N TRP A 201 -3.49 -18.85 -16.51
CA TRP A 201 -4.00 -19.15 -15.17
C TRP A 201 -5.53 -19.07 -15.08
N ILE A 202 -6.15 -18.07 -15.72
CA ILE A 202 -7.61 -17.96 -15.80
C ILE A 202 -8.18 -19.16 -16.57
N TYR A 203 -7.58 -19.50 -17.71
CA TYR A 203 -8.02 -20.62 -18.54
C TYR A 203 -7.97 -21.95 -17.76
N GLN A 204 -6.88 -22.21 -17.04
CA GLN A 204 -6.74 -23.39 -16.19
C GLN A 204 -7.84 -23.46 -15.12
N LEU A 205 -8.12 -22.34 -14.42
CA LEU A 205 -9.17 -22.28 -13.41
C LEU A 205 -10.57 -22.49 -13.99
N GLU A 206 -10.83 -22.00 -15.20
CA GLU A 206 -12.08 -22.24 -15.91
C GLU A 206 -12.26 -23.70 -16.32
N SER A 207 -11.19 -24.35 -16.81
CA SER A 207 -11.18 -25.78 -17.12
C SER A 207 -11.47 -26.62 -15.87
N GLU A 208 -10.76 -26.39 -14.76
CA GLU A 208 -10.99 -27.12 -13.51
C GLU A 208 -12.42 -26.93 -12.98
N LYS A 209 -12.95 -25.70 -13.09
CA LYS A 209 -14.34 -25.42 -12.70
C LYS A 209 -15.33 -26.24 -13.53
N PHE A 210 -15.09 -26.38 -14.84
CA PHE A 210 -15.94 -27.18 -15.72
C PHE A 210 -15.93 -28.65 -15.29
N ASP A 211 -14.74 -29.23 -15.08
CA ASP A 211 -14.60 -30.62 -14.64
C ASP A 211 -15.32 -30.87 -13.31
N TYR A 212 -15.14 -29.97 -12.32
CA TYR A 212 -15.85 -30.07 -11.05
C TYR A 212 -17.38 -29.94 -11.21
N MET A 213 -17.86 -29.13 -12.15
CA MET A 213 -19.30 -29.04 -12.43
C MET A 213 -19.85 -30.35 -12.99
N GLU A 214 -19.16 -30.98 -13.93
CA GLU A 214 -19.56 -32.28 -14.48
C GLU A 214 -19.49 -33.39 -13.43
N HIS A 215 -18.42 -33.44 -12.63
CA HIS A 215 -18.32 -34.37 -11.51
C HIS A 215 -19.46 -34.20 -10.51
N MET A 216 -19.83 -32.95 -10.18
CA MET A 216 -20.96 -32.67 -9.27
C MET A 216 -22.30 -33.11 -9.86
N LYS A 217 -22.51 -32.99 -11.18
CA LYS A 217 -23.71 -33.50 -11.85
C LYS A 217 -23.77 -35.03 -11.77
N HIS A 218 -22.66 -35.71 -12.07
CA HIS A 218 -22.57 -37.16 -11.99
C HIS A 218 -22.80 -37.67 -10.57
N GLN A 219 -22.17 -37.06 -9.55
CA GLN A 219 -22.39 -37.40 -8.14
C GLN A 219 -23.85 -37.23 -7.71
N LYS A 220 -24.54 -36.16 -8.16
CA LYS A 220 -25.96 -35.97 -7.89
C LYS A 220 -26.80 -37.12 -8.48
N TYR A 221 -26.50 -37.55 -9.70
CA TYR A 221 -27.16 -38.69 -10.33
C TYR A 221 -26.93 -39.99 -9.54
N GLU A 222 -25.68 -40.28 -9.19
CA GLU A 222 -25.32 -41.46 -8.38
C GLU A 222 -26.05 -41.47 -7.03
N ILE A 223 -26.13 -40.32 -6.35
CA ILE A 223 -26.90 -40.19 -5.09
C ILE A 223 -28.37 -40.55 -5.31
N VAL A 224 -29.01 -40.05 -6.38
CA VAL A 224 -30.41 -40.36 -6.69
C VAL A 224 -30.60 -41.86 -6.94
N VAL A 225 -29.72 -42.48 -7.72
CA VAL A 225 -29.75 -43.92 -8.00
C VAL A 225 -29.57 -44.73 -6.71
N LEU A 226 -28.61 -44.37 -5.86
CA LEU A 226 -28.36 -45.03 -4.58
C LEU A 226 -29.56 -44.90 -3.63
N LEU A 227 -30.19 -43.72 -3.55
CA LEU A 227 -31.40 -43.52 -2.74
C LEU A 227 -32.54 -44.41 -3.21
N ASN A 228 -32.76 -44.51 -4.53
CA ASN A 228 -33.74 -45.42 -5.10
C ASN A 228 -33.43 -46.88 -4.75
N ARG A 229 -32.17 -47.32 -4.89
CA ARG A 229 -31.74 -48.68 -4.51
C ARG A 229 -31.99 -48.99 -3.04
N ILE A 230 -31.68 -48.04 -2.14
CA ILE A 230 -31.95 -48.17 -0.70
C ILE A 230 -33.46 -48.31 -0.45
N GLN A 231 -34.29 -47.48 -1.09
CA GLN A 231 -35.74 -47.53 -0.95
C GLN A 231 -36.31 -48.88 -1.41
N HIS A 232 -35.84 -49.40 -2.55
CA HIS A 232 -36.23 -50.73 -3.04
C HIS A 232 -35.82 -51.85 -2.07
N ALA A 233 -34.58 -51.82 -1.56
CA ALA A 233 -34.11 -52.82 -0.59
C ALA A 233 -34.86 -52.77 0.74
N GLN A 234 -35.33 -51.59 1.17
CA GLN A 234 -36.10 -51.43 2.41
C GLN A 234 -37.56 -51.89 2.28
N LYS A 235 -38.16 -51.83 1.08
CA LYS A 235 -39.54 -52.30 0.83
C LYS A 235 -39.73 -53.79 1.17
N PHE A 236 -38.72 -54.63 0.91
CA PHE A 236 -38.78 -56.07 1.19
C PHE A 236 -38.42 -56.45 2.63
N LYS A 237 -37.78 -55.57 3.41
CA LYS A 237 -37.41 -55.84 4.81
C LYS A 237 -38.57 -55.70 5.81
N LYS A 238 -39.70 -55.09 5.43
CA LYS A 238 -40.85 -54.89 6.33
C LYS A 238 -41.84 -56.07 6.37
N VAL A 239 -41.68 -57.11 5.57
CA VAL A 239 -42.68 -58.20 5.47
C VAL A 239 -42.28 -59.50 6.20
N HIS A 240 -41.00 -59.71 6.55
CA HIS A 240 -40.58 -60.92 7.28
C HIS A 240 -40.41 -60.70 8.79
N GLY A 241 -41.49 -60.32 9.48
CA GLY A 241 -41.42 -60.04 10.90
C GLY A 241 -42.74 -60.03 11.66
N LYS A 242 -43.57 -61.08 11.50
CA LYS A 242 -44.50 -61.67 12.49
C LYS A 242 -45.57 -62.55 11.80
N GLY A 243 -45.16 -63.66 11.24
CA GLY A 243 -46.05 -64.80 10.99
C GLY A 243 -45.97 -65.77 12.17
N LYS A 244 -46.66 -65.46 13.27
CA LYS A 244 -46.86 -66.42 14.36
C LYS A 244 -47.96 -67.39 13.90
N VAL A 245 -47.58 -68.35 13.07
CA VAL A 245 -48.47 -69.44 12.65
C VAL A 245 -48.58 -70.39 13.83
N GLY A 246 -49.54 -70.11 14.71
CA GLY A 246 -49.94 -71.02 15.77
C GLY A 246 -50.61 -72.23 15.15
N GLY A 247 -49.84 -73.29 14.90
CA GLY A 247 -50.36 -74.58 14.46
C GLY A 247 -51.28 -75.17 15.52
N ARG A 248 -52.58 -75.17 15.24
CA ARG A 248 -53.55 -76.06 15.88
C ARG A 248 -53.50 -77.38 15.11
N TRP A 249 -52.73 -78.33 15.60
CA TRP A 249 -52.83 -79.72 15.17
C TRP A 249 -53.98 -80.39 15.93
N LYS A 250 -54.78 -81.13 15.19
CA LYS A 250 -56.02 -81.80 15.60
C LYS A 250 -55.73 -83.28 15.81
#